data_AF-A0AAN7YWS5-F1
#
_entry.id   AF-A0AAN7YWS5-F1
#
_cell.length_a   1.000
_cell.length_b   1.000
_cell.length_c   1.000
_cell.angle_alpha   90.00
_cell.angle_beta   90.00
_cell.angle_gamma   90.00
#
_symmetry.space_group_name_H-M   'P 1'
#
loop_
_entity.id
_entity.type
_entity.pdbx_description
1 polymer ?
#
loop_
_entity_poly.entity_id
_entity_poly.type
_entity_poly.pdbx_seq_one_letter_code
_entity_poly.pdbx_strand_id
1 'polypeptide(L)'
;MKLFKIIIIVFILNFINLSNCEKKINGRLTFYSAADNCPPSGEIAYPKLHTVAGGIGTFDDPITIATSKQWLPIGKKVYIPAYEKYFIMEDECEECEYDFKENGEYRIDAWIGPTTIQNGTTDCEIALELSSTIFILNPNNYHGVNPQPFYNSNGVCLKPVLNKCKDKSNKCGNTCQLPQSMSCDSAAQMFFLSTERFKELNPKIDCSQHISKKKSVCQSGTCGGP
;
A
#
# COMPACT_ATOMS: atom_id res chain seq x y z
N MET A 1 -28.45 -71.91 -6.83
CA MET A 1 -27.84 -70.60 -7.22
C MET A 1 -28.00 -69.61 -6.07
N LYS A 2 -26.95 -69.38 -5.27
CA LYS A 2 -26.93 -68.32 -4.26
C LYS A 2 -26.34 -67.07 -4.89
N LEU A 3 -27.16 -66.02 -5.03
CA LEU A 3 -26.77 -64.73 -5.57
C LEU A 3 -25.94 -63.98 -4.51
N PHE A 4 -24.64 -63.86 -4.72
CA PHE A 4 -23.78 -63.00 -3.89
C PHE A 4 -24.08 -61.54 -4.21
N LYS A 5 -24.69 -60.81 -3.27
CA LYS A 5 -24.80 -59.35 -3.33
C LYS A 5 -23.42 -58.76 -3.01
N ILE A 6 -22.76 -58.21 -4.03
CA ILE A 6 -21.55 -57.42 -3.88
C ILE A 6 -21.96 -56.07 -3.28
N ILE A 7 -21.57 -55.83 -2.04
CA ILE A 7 -21.70 -54.52 -1.38
C ILE A 7 -20.51 -53.69 -1.86
N ILE A 8 -20.77 -52.73 -2.75
CA ILE A 8 -19.78 -51.72 -3.14
C ILE A 8 -19.73 -50.68 -2.02
N ILE A 9 -18.69 -50.74 -1.20
CA ILE A 9 -18.38 -49.70 -0.22
C ILE A 9 -17.72 -48.55 -0.97
N VAL A 10 -18.48 -47.48 -1.22
CA VAL A 10 -17.95 -46.22 -1.74
C VAL A 10 -17.23 -45.50 -0.59
N PHE A 11 -15.90 -45.57 -0.57
CA PHE A 11 -15.08 -44.72 0.29
C PHE A 11 -15.18 -43.27 -0.23
N ILE A 12 -16.02 -42.47 0.42
CA ILE A 12 -15.99 -41.01 0.26
C ILE A 12 -14.73 -40.52 0.95
N LEU A 13 -13.67 -40.26 0.17
CA LEU A 13 -12.52 -39.49 0.62
C LEU A 13 -13.00 -38.07 0.91
N ASN A 14 -13.25 -37.76 2.18
CA ASN A 14 -13.32 -36.38 2.63
C ASN A 14 -11.95 -35.75 2.34
N PHE A 15 -11.87 -34.93 1.30
CA PHE A 15 -10.76 -34.01 1.13
C PHE A 15 -10.77 -33.07 2.35
N ILE A 16 -9.93 -33.38 3.32
CA ILE A 16 -9.59 -32.44 4.38
C ILE A 16 -9.00 -31.24 3.64
N ASN A 17 -9.66 -30.08 3.71
CA ASN A 17 -9.08 -28.83 3.25
C ASN A 17 -7.71 -28.71 3.93
N LEU A 18 -6.65 -28.94 3.18
CA LEU A 18 -5.29 -28.72 3.63
C LEU A 18 -5.23 -27.27 4.08
N SER A 19 -5.08 -27.08 5.39
CA SER A 19 -4.68 -25.85 6.02
C SER A 19 -3.62 -25.19 5.14
N ASN A 20 -3.84 -23.93 4.74
CA ASN A 20 -2.87 -23.17 3.96
C ASN A 20 -1.57 -23.06 4.77
N CYS A 21 -0.63 -23.96 4.50
CA CYS A 21 0.69 -23.91 5.09
C CYS A 21 1.34 -22.57 4.73
N GLU A 22 2.15 -22.04 5.65
CA GLU A 22 2.89 -20.82 5.40
C GLU A 22 3.79 -20.98 4.18
N LYS A 23 3.73 -20.01 3.27
CA LYS A 23 4.62 -19.96 2.11
C LYS A 23 5.53 -18.75 2.23
N LYS A 24 6.83 -18.95 2.04
CA LYS A 24 7.81 -17.87 2.00
C LYS A 24 8.11 -17.49 0.56
N ILE A 25 8.10 -16.20 0.28
CA ILE A 25 8.61 -15.62 -0.97
C ILE A 25 9.53 -14.45 -0.64
N ASN A 26 10.46 -14.12 -1.54
CA ASN A 26 11.21 -12.88 -1.45
C ASN A 26 10.51 -11.83 -2.31
N GLY A 27 10.49 -10.59 -1.82
CA GLY A 27 9.90 -9.46 -2.51
C GLY A 27 10.48 -8.13 -2.05
N ARG A 28 10.09 -7.05 -2.75
CA ARG A 28 10.43 -5.67 -2.41
C ARG A 28 9.35 -5.08 -1.53
N LEU A 29 9.74 -4.40 -0.46
CA LEU A 29 8.82 -3.68 0.43
C LEU A 29 9.05 -2.19 0.31
N THR A 30 8.02 -1.49 -0.15
CA THR A 30 7.91 -0.02 -0.13
C THR A 30 6.84 0.40 0.87
N PHE A 31 6.69 1.71 1.03
CA PHE A 31 5.75 2.30 1.98
C PHE A 31 5.02 3.47 1.35
N TYR A 32 3.78 3.67 1.79
CA TYR A 32 2.93 4.79 1.37
C TYR A 32 2.17 5.38 2.56
N SER A 33 1.72 6.61 2.39
CA SER A 33 0.97 7.40 3.35
C SER A 33 -0.31 7.98 2.75
N ALA A 34 -1.06 8.74 3.55
CA ALA A 34 -2.25 9.42 3.07
C ALA A 34 -1.93 10.42 1.94
N ALA A 35 -0.72 10.99 1.96
CA ALA A 35 -0.27 11.99 1.01
C ALA A 35 -0.05 11.44 -0.41
N ASP A 36 0.22 10.14 -0.53
CA ASP A 36 0.53 9.47 -1.79
C ASP A 36 -0.74 9.08 -2.57
N ASN A 37 -1.87 9.01 -1.86
CA ASN A 37 -3.16 8.75 -2.45
C ASN A 37 -3.65 9.92 -3.30
N CYS A 38 -4.51 9.62 -4.28
CA CYS A 38 -5.13 10.60 -5.14
C CYS A 38 -6.67 10.52 -5.07
N PRO A 39 -7.35 11.52 -4.45
CA PRO A 39 -6.78 12.59 -3.64
C PRO A 39 -6.15 12.07 -2.33
N PRO A 40 -5.32 12.89 -1.65
CA PRO A 40 -4.74 12.51 -0.37
C PRO A 40 -5.82 12.10 0.65
N SER A 41 -5.73 10.87 1.13
CA SER A 41 -6.72 10.25 2.03
C SER A 41 -6.21 8.91 2.55
N GLY A 42 -6.90 8.33 3.53
CA GLY A 42 -6.71 6.92 3.90
C GLY A 42 -7.71 5.98 3.23
N GLU A 43 -8.38 6.40 2.15
CA GLU A 43 -9.31 5.51 1.45
C GLU A 43 -8.57 4.28 0.91
N ILE A 44 -9.27 3.14 0.86
CA ILE A 44 -8.72 1.86 0.42
C ILE A 44 -9.64 1.25 -0.64
N ALA A 45 -9.06 0.61 -1.65
CA ALA A 45 -9.83 0.06 -2.77
C ALA A 45 -10.75 -1.12 -2.37
N TYR A 46 -10.34 -1.92 -1.37
CA TYR A 46 -10.93 -3.22 -1.08
C TYR A 46 -11.13 -3.45 0.43
N PRO A 47 -12.04 -2.72 1.09
CA PRO A 47 -12.31 -2.92 2.52
C PRO A 47 -12.72 -4.37 2.83
N LYS A 48 -12.00 -5.01 3.76
CA LYS A 48 -12.31 -6.36 4.27
C LYS A 48 -12.41 -6.39 5.79
N LEU A 49 -11.43 -5.80 6.46
CA LEU A 49 -11.34 -5.63 7.89
C LEU A 49 -11.44 -4.14 8.25
N HIS A 50 -10.70 -3.28 7.55
CA HIS A 50 -10.73 -1.84 7.79
C HIS A 50 -11.67 -1.12 6.80
N THR A 51 -12.10 0.08 7.18
CA THR A 51 -12.83 1.01 6.30
C THR A 51 -11.92 2.06 5.65
N VAL A 52 -10.71 2.23 6.21
CA VAL A 52 -9.63 3.10 5.74
C VAL A 52 -8.29 2.43 6.06
N ALA A 53 -7.20 2.81 5.41
CA ALA A 53 -5.88 2.24 5.64
C ALA A 53 -5.46 2.43 7.11
N GLY A 54 -5.02 1.35 7.75
CA GLY A 54 -4.77 1.34 9.19
C GLY A 54 -4.13 0.06 9.70
N GLY A 55 -4.40 -0.26 10.96
CA GLY A 55 -3.89 -1.42 11.68
C GLY A 55 -2.66 -1.16 12.53
N ILE A 56 -2.49 -1.92 13.61
CA ILE A 56 -1.31 -1.85 14.50
C ILE A 56 -0.26 -2.94 14.22
N GLY A 57 -0.57 -3.88 13.33
CA GLY A 57 0.35 -4.91 12.84
C GLY A 57 0.28 -6.24 13.61
N THR A 58 -0.79 -6.45 14.36
CA THR A 58 -1.08 -7.76 15.00
C THR A 58 -1.81 -8.69 14.04
N PHE A 59 -1.93 -9.97 14.36
CA PHE A 59 -2.69 -10.89 13.50
C PHE A 59 -4.16 -10.48 13.34
N ASP A 60 -4.79 -9.97 14.41
CA ASP A 60 -6.20 -9.59 14.42
C ASP A 60 -6.45 -8.17 13.91
N ASP A 61 -5.44 -7.30 14.03
CA ASP A 61 -5.43 -5.93 13.51
C ASP A 61 -4.16 -5.69 12.65
N PRO A 62 -4.05 -6.36 11.47
CA PRO A 62 -2.92 -6.28 10.56
C PRO A 62 -2.87 -4.94 9.83
N ILE A 63 -1.69 -4.50 9.41
CA ILE A 63 -1.53 -3.25 8.67
C ILE A 63 -2.02 -3.36 7.22
N THR A 64 -2.77 -2.38 6.74
CA THR A 64 -3.19 -2.32 5.33
C THR A 64 -1.99 -2.29 4.39
N ILE A 65 -2.06 -3.06 3.30
CA ILE A 65 -1.10 -3.00 2.19
C ILE A 65 -1.82 -2.84 0.85
N ALA A 66 -1.11 -2.24 -0.09
CA ALA A 66 -1.40 -2.26 -1.51
C ALA A 66 -0.39 -3.17 -2.25
N THR A 67 -0.87 -3.96 -3.20
CA THR A 67 -0.02 -4.76 -4.10
C THR A 67 -0.82 -5.20 -5.33
N SER A 68 -0.24 -6.04 -6.19
CA SER A 68 -0.96 -6.68 -7.27
C SER A 68 -1.87 -7.80 -6.77
N LYS A 69 -3.14 -7.73 -7.14
CA LYS A 69 -4.13 -8.79 -6.82
C LYS A 69 -3.89 -10.09 -7.60
N GLN A 70 -3.03 -10.05 -8.61
CA GLN A 70 -2.68 -11.23 -9.40
C GLN A 70 -1.86 -12.24 -8.59
N TRP A 71 -1.09 -11.79 -7.61
CA TRP A 71 -0.28 -12.68 -6.77
C TRP A 71 -0.72 -12.73 -5.30
N LEU A 72 -1.23 -11.63 -4.74
CA LEU A 72 -1.79 -11.61 -3.39
C LEU A 72 -3.29 -11.30 -3.45
N PRO A 73 -4.17 -12.30 -3.29
CA PRO A 73 -5.60 -12.07 -3.32
C PRO A 73 -6.05 -11.10 -2.22
N ILE A 74 -7.08 -10.31 -2.53
CA ILE A 74 -7.71 -9.37 -1.61
C ILE A 74 -8.13 -10.08 -0.30
N GLY A 75 -7.86 -9.44 0.83
CA GLY A 75 -8.15 -9.91 2.18
C GLY A 75 -7.14 -10.93 2.72
N LYS A 76 -6.11 -11.30 1.95
CA LYS A 76 -5.07 -12.20 2.44
C LYS A 76 -4.12 -11.49 3.38
N LYS A 77 -3.78 -12.19 4.46
CA LYS A 77 -2.75 -11.75 5.40
C LYS A 77 -1.36 -12.19 4.94
N VAL A 78 -0.39 -11.34 5.22
CA VAL A 78 1.04 -11.62 5.06
C VAL A 78 1.77 -11.16 6.32
N TYR A 79 2.80 -11.90 6.72
CA TYR A 79 3.67 -11.49 7.81
C TYR A 79 5.05 -11.16 7.24
N ILE A 80 5.62 -10.04 7.67
CA ILE A 80 6.94 -9.58 7.23
C ILE A 80 7.89 -9.62 8.43
N PRO A 81 8.76 -10.66 8.55
CA PRO A 81 9.62 -10.84 9.70
C PRO A 81 10.58 -9.68 9.96
N ALA A 82 11.02 -8.98 8.92
CA ALA A 82 11.93 -7.83 9.05
C ALA A 82 11.36 -6.69 9.90
N TYR A 83 10.03 -6.62 10.05
CA TYR A 83 9.34 -5.64 10.89
C TYR A 83 8.50 -6.26 12.00
N GLU A 84 8.47 -7.58 12.10
CA GLU A 84 7.65 -8.33 13.06
C GLU A 84 6.19 -7.87 13.06
N LYS A 85 5.58 -7.78 11.88
CA LYS A 85 4.23 -7.26 11.70
C LYS A 85 3.42 -8.09 10.71
N TYR A 86 2.13 -8.18 10.98
CA TYR A 86 1.12 -8.71 10.09
C TYR A 86 0.51 -7.60 9.25
N PHE A 87 0.14 -7.96 8.03
CA PHE A 87 -0.42 -7.07 7.03
C PHE A 87 -1.60 -7.74 6.33
N ILE A 88 -2.48 -6.95 5.72
CA ILE A 88 -3.66 -7.42 5.00
C ILE A 88 -3.83 -6.67 3.67
N MET A 89 -4.05 -7.42 2.59
CA MET A 89 -4.29 -6.86 1.27
C MET A 89 -5.70 -6.24 1.18
N GLU A 90 -5.79 -4.92 1.26
CA GLU A 90 -7.06 -4.20 1.20
C GLU A 90 -7.02 -2.99 0.27
N ASP A 91 -5.89 -2.72 -0.37
CA ASP A 91 -5.72 -1.54 -1.20
C ASP A 91 -5.08 -1.89 -2.54
N GLU A 92 -5.03 -0.94 -3.47
CA GLU A 92 -4.47 -1.14 -4.80
C GLU A 92 -3.31 -0.20 -5.11
N CYS A 93 -2.40 -0.68 -5.95
CA CYS A 93 -1.20 0.06 -6.36
C CYS A 93 -0.96 -0.23 -7.84
N GLU A 94 -1.11 0.79 -8.69
CA GLU A 94 -0.96 0.67 -10.15
C GLU A 94 0.45 0.22 -10.52
N GLU A 95 1.47 0.80 -9.89
CA GLU A 95 2.87 0.43 -10.11
C GLU A 95 3.13 -1.03 -9.72
N CYS A 96 2.52 -1.51 -8.63
CA CYS A 96 2.66 -2.89 -8.17
C CYS A 96 2.02 -3.90 -9.16
N GLU A 97 0.88 -3.54 -9.77
CA GLU A 97 0.25 -4.33 -10.84
C GLU A 97 1.12 -4.39 -12.09
N TYR A 98 1.75 -3.27 -12.47
CA TYR A 98 2.69 -3.19 -13.58
C TYR A 98 3.96 -4.02 -13.30
N ASP A 99 4.60 -3.81 -12.16
CA ASP A 99 5.84 -4.50 -11.73
C ASP A 99 5.64 -6.02 -11.72
N PHE A 100 4.49 -6.49 -11.22
CA PHE A 100 4.18 -7.92 -11.24
C PHE A 100 3.94 -8.44 -12.66
N LYS A 101 3.14 -7.74 -13.47
CA LYS A 101 2.79 -8.19 -14.82
C LYS A 101 3.98 -8.25 -15.76
N GLU A 102 4.83 -7.22 -15.73
CA GLU A 102 5.93 -7.07 -16.68
C GLU A 102 7.22 -7.74 -16.17
N ASN A 103 7.48 -7.71 -14.87
CA ASN A 103 8.76 -8.17 -14.29
C ASN A 103 8.62 -9.41 -13.38
N GLY A 104 7.40 -9.82 -13.03
CA GLY A 104 7.17 -10.87 -12.03
C GLY A 104 7.61 -10.47 -10.62
N GLU A 105 7.74 -9.17 -10.33
CA GLU A 105 8.21 -8.66 -9.05
C GLU A 105 7.10 -8.72 -7.99
N TYR A 106 7.41 -9.35 -6.86
CA TYR A 106 6.55 -9.33 -5.67
C TYR A 106 6.83 -8.05 -4.88
N ARG A 107 6.10 -6.97 -5.20
CA ARG A 107 6.19 -5.70 -4.46
C ARG A 107 5.01 -5.54 -3.52
N ILE A 108 5.26 -5.22 -2.25
CA ILE A 108 4.23 -4.74 -1.31
C ILE A 108 4.49 -3.26 -1.06
N ASP A 109 3.44 -2.45 -1.10
CA ASP A 109 3.44 -1.08 -0.60
C ASP A 109 2.66 -1.01 0.70
N ALA A 110 3.35 -0.69 1.81
CA ALA A 110 2.78 -0.81 3.15
C ALA A 110 2.40 0.54 3.76
N TRP A 111 1.23 0.58 4.38
CA TRP A 111 0.74 1.77 5.06
C TRP A 111 1.60 2.10 6.28
N ILE A 112 2.11 3.31 6.38
CA ILE A 112 2.89 3.75 7.56
C ILE A 112 2.02 4.37 8.66
N GLY A 113 0.87 4.93 8.26
CA GLY A 113 -0.06 5.66 9.11
C GLY A 113 0.54 6.88 9.83
N PRO A 114 -0.24 7.53 10.71
CA PRO A 114 -1.70 7.45 10.77
C PRO A 114 -2.39 8.29 9.67
N THR A 115 -3.65 8.01 9.36
CA THR A 115 -4.45 8.76 8.36
C THR A 115 -4.60 10.25 8.68
N THR A 116 -4.41 10.63 9.95
CA THR A 116 -4.46 12.03 10.40
C THR A 116 -3.24 12.84 10.03
N ILE A 117 -2.15 12.19 9.60
CA ILE A 117 -0.95 12.85 9.08
C ILE A 117 -0.93 12.67 7.57
N GLN A 118 -1.00 13.79 6.86
CA GLN A 118 -1.12 13.83 5.40
C GLN A 118 0.06 14.57 4.74
N ASN A 119 1.13 14.82 5.50
CA ASN A 119 2.38 15.39 5.00
C ASN A 119 3.58 14.99 5.89
N GLY A 120 4.80 15.15 5.36
CA GLY A 120 6.06 14.97 6.08
C GLY A 120 6.45 13.51 6.38
N THR A 121 5.89 12.57 5.64
CA THR A 121 6.06 11.12 5.85
C THR A 121 7.10 10.47 4.93
N THR A 122 7.36 11.07 3.78
CA THR A 122 8.23 10.55 2.72
C THR A 122 9.61 10.10 3.18
N ASP A 123 10.26 10.88 4.03
CA ASP A 123 11.59 10.53 4.56
C ASP A 123 11.54 9.23 5.38
N CYS A 124 10.42 8.98 6.08
CA CYS A 124 10.21 7.74 6.81
C CYS A 124 9.92 6.57 5.87
N GLU A 125 9.08 6.78 4.86
CA GLU A 125 8.77 5.76 3.85
C GLU A 125 10.06 5.22 3.22
N ILE A 126 10.94 6.12 2.78
CA ILE A 126 12.25 5.78 2.20
C ILE A 126 13.15 5.07 3.21
N ALA A 127 13.21 5.52 4.47
CA ALA A 127 14.04 4.90 5.50
C ALA A 127 13.57 3.47 5.86
N LEU A 128 12.30 3.17 5.63
CA LEU A 128 11.70 1.88 5.89
C LEU A 128 11.81 0.90 4.72
N GLU A 129 12.04 1.36 3.48
CA GLU A 129 12.09 0.46 2.33
C GLU A 129 13.10 -0.68 2.49
N LEU A 130 12.75 -1.85 1.94
CA LEU A 130 13.63 -3.00 1.82
C LEU A 130 13.62 -3.47 0.37
N SER A 131 14.76 -3.37 -0.31
CA SER A 131 14.92 -3.84 -1.70
C SER A 131 14.70 -5.35 -1.85
N SER A 132 14.90 -6.11 -0.77
CA SER A 132 14.54 -7.52 -0.69
C SER A 132 14.25 -7.92 0.76
N THR A 133 13.12 -8.58 0.99
CA THR A 133 12.73 -9.16 2.28
C THR A 133 11.83 -10.38 2.09
N ILE A 134 11.64 -11.16 3.16
CA ILE A 134 10.77 -12.33 3.15
C ILE A 134 9.33 -11.91 3.45
N PHE A 135 8.40 -12.37 2.62
CA PHE A 135 6.97 -12.35 2.87
C PHE A 135 6.50 -13.76 3.23
N ILE A 136 5.86 -13.90 4.40
CA ILE A 136 5.23 -15.15 4.83
C ILE A 136 3.73 -15.06 4.51
N LEU A 137 3.31 -15.75 3.45
CA LEU A 137 1.91 -15.81 3.00
C LEU A 137 1.14 -16.83 3.81
N ASN A 138 -0.15 -16.54 4.05
CA ASN A 138 -1.02 -17.32 4.94
C ASN A 138 -0.35 -17.57 6.30
N PRO A 139 0.18 -16.53 6.97
CA PRO A 139 0.91 -16.71 8.21
C PRO A 139 -0.03 -17.24 9.29
N ASN A 140 0.50 -18.06 10.19
CA ASN A 140 -0.15 -18.40 11.46
C ASN A 140 -0.12 -17.19 12.41
N ASN A 141 -0.87 -17.24 13.51
CA ASN A 141 -1.00 -16.15 14.47
C ASN A 141 0.00 -16.22 15.64
N TYR A 142 1.08 -17.00 15.51
CA TYR A 142 2.08 -17.23 16.58
C TYR A 142 3.41 -16.51 16.33
N HIS A 143 3.54 -15.70 15.26
CA HIS A 143 4.74 -14.90 15.05
C HIS A 143 4.82 -13.75 16.06
N GLY A 144 6.05 -13.33 16.37
CA GLY A 144 6.28 -12.15 17.21
C GLY A 144 5.67 -10.90 16.60
N VAL A 145 5.30 -9.93 17.46
CA VAL A 145 4.74 -8.66 17.02
C VAL A 145 5.52 -7.52 17.65
N ASN A 146 6.07 -6.63 16.81
CA ASN A 146 6.57 -5.34 17.24
C ASN A 146 5.40 -4.33 17.27
N PRO A 147 4.99 -3.81 18.44
CA PRO A 147 3.83 -2.91 18.54
C PRO A 147 4.14 -1.46 18.14
N GLN A 148 5.41 -1.10 17.91
CA GLN A 148 5.76 0.27 17.55
C GLN A 148 5.18 0.64 16.18
N PRO A 149 4.52 1.80 16.03
CA PRO A 149 4.04 2.26 14.72
C PRO A 149 5.22 2.56 13.79
N PHE A 150 5.00 2.44 12.48
CA PHE A 150 6.00 2.86 11.49
C PHE A 150 6.23 4.36 11.53
N TYR A 151 5.15 5.13 11.70
CA TYR A 151 5.19 6.56 11.91
C TYR A 151 4.10 6.94 12.92
N ASN A 152 4.46 7.64 13.99
CA ASN A 152 3.53 7.93 15.08
C ASN A 152 2.83 9.29 14.92
N SER A 153 1.80 9.53 15.73
CA SER A 153 1.03 10.78 15.74
C SER A 153 1.84 12.03 16.07
N ASN A 154 3.07 11.89 16.56
CA ASN A 154 3.99 12.98 16.87
C ASN A 154 5.00 13.24 15.73
N GLY A 155 4.84 12.58 14.58
CA GLY A 155 5.74 12.77 13.44
C GLY A 155 7.06 11.99 13.53
N VAL A 156 7.14 10.96 14.39
CA VAL A 156 8.38 10.20 14.60
C VAL A 156 8.34 8.89 13.82
N CYS A 157 9.35 8.69 12.98
CA CYS A 157 9.58 7.46 12.24
C CYS A 157 10.17 6.35 13.13
N LEU A 158 9.79 5.10 12.86
CA LEU A 158 10.33 3.90 13.53
C LEU A 158 11.84 3.76 13.31
N LYS A 159 12.33 4.12 12.12
CA LYS A 159 13.76 4.12 11.78
C LYS A 159 14.31 5.55 11.77
N PRO A 160 15.58 5.74 12.15
CA PRO A 160 16.24 7.02 11.98
C PRO A 160 16.27 7.45 10.50
N VAL A 161 15.83 8.67 10.22
CA VAL A 161 15.96 9.30 8.91
C VAL A 161 17.40 9.79 8.76
N LEU A 162 18.20 9.07 7.99
CA LEU A 162 19.61 9.40 7.77
C LEU A 162 19.82 10.37 6.60
N ASN A 163 19.00 10.24 5.55
CA ASN A 163 19.05 11.07 4.36
C ASN A 163 17.64 11.56 4.05
N LYS A 164 17.47 12.88 4.05
CA LYS A 164 16.23 13.48 3.59
C LYS A 164 16.14 13.38 2.07
N CYS A 165 14.96 13.04 1.58
CA CYS A 165 14.69 13.09 0.16
C CYS A 165 14.78 14.52 -0.35
N LYS A 166 15.31 14.67 -1.57
CA LYS A 166 15.38 15.95 -2.26
C LYS A 166 14.81 15.79 -3.66
N ASP A 167 13.83 16.64 -3.96
CA ASP A 167 13.21 16.65 -5.28
C ASP A 167 14.22 16.93 -6.38
N LYS A 168 14.13 16.16 -7.46
CA LYS A 168 14.90 16.37 -8.68
C LYS A 168 14.20 17.43 -9.52
N SER A 169 14.40 18.70 -9.18
CA SER A 169 13.85 19.84 -9.92
C SER A 169 12.32 19.78 -10.01
N ASN A 170 11.75 20.01 -11.20
CA ASN A 170 10.32 20.04 -11.48
C ASN A 170 9.81 18.71 -12.04
N LYS A 171 10.56 17.62 -11.86
CA LYS A 171 10.14 16.30 -12.30
C LYS A 171 9.00 15.81 -11.43
N CYS A 172 7.91 15.40 -12.07
CA CYS A 172 6.79 14.79 -11.38
C CYS A 172 7.17 13.41 -10.83
N GLY A 173 6.84 13.16 -9.56
CA GLY A 173 6.95 11.83 -8.96
C GLY A 173 5.61 11.10 -8.92
N ASN A 174 4.54 11.79 -8.53
CA ASN A 174 3.21 11.21 -8.43
C ASN A 174 2.15 12.12 -9.08
N THR A 175 1.19 11.52 -9.77
CA THR A 175 0.13 12.23 -10.49
C THR A 175 -1.24 11.95 -9.88
N CYS A 176 -2.13 12.94 -9.95
CA CYS A 176 -3.50 12.80 -9.49
C CYS A 176 -4.51 13.35 -10.49
N GLN A 177 -5.62 12.64 -10.69
CA GLN A 177 -6.78 13.14 -11.42
C GLN A 177 -7.65 13.99 -10.48
N LEU A 178 -7.87 15.26 -10.84
CA LEU A 178 -8.65 16.15 -9.99
C LEU A 178 -10.10 15.66 -9.81
N PRO A 179 -10.62 15.55 -8.58
CA PRO A 179 -11.95 15.02 -8.31
C PRO A 179 -13.07 15.94 -8.82
N GLN A 180 -12.76 17.23 -8.97
CA GLN A 180 -13.67 18.28 -9.46
C GLN A 180 -12.90 19.39 -10.16
N SER A 181 -13.63 20.31 -10.81
CA SER A 181 -13.02 21.51 -11.39
C SER A 181 -12.59 22.46 -10.28
N MET A 182 -11.37 22.99 -10.32
CA MET A 182 -10.81 23.86 -9.28
C MET A 182 -9.70 24.79 -9.79
N SER A 183 -9.35 25.81 -9.02
CA SER A 183 -8.20 26.68 -9.32
C SER A 183 -6.87 25.97 -9.01
N CYS A 184 -5.75 26.51 -9.51
CA CYS A 184 -4.42 26.03 -9.10
C CYS A 184 -4.17 26.17 -7.60
N ASP A 185 -4.69 27.21 -6.95
CA ASP A 185 -4.52 27.41 -5.50
C ASP A 185 -5.24 26.30 -4.71
N SER A 186 -6.47 25.97 -5.11
CA SER A 186 -7.22 24.88 -4.49
C SER A 186 -6.57 23.52 -4.73
N ALA A 187 -6.01 23.29 -5.93
CA ALA A 187 -5.26 22.08 -6.23
C ALA A 187 -3.95 22.01 -5.42
N ALA A 188 -3.20 23.11 -5.33
CA ALA A 188 -1.99 23.18 -4.51
C ALA A 188 -2.30 22.89 -3.04
N GLN A 189 -3.36 23.49 -2.49
CA GLN A 189 -3.80 23.24 -1.12
C GLN A 189 -4.22 21.79 -0.89
N MET A 190 -4.94 21.17 -1.84
CA MET A 190 -5.31 19.75 -1.78
C MET A 190 -4.09 18.84 -1.67
N PHE A 191 -2.99 19.21 -2.33
CA PHE A 191 -1.75 18.46 -2.34
C PHE A 191 -0.71 19.05 -1.38
N PHE A 192 -1.10 19.84 -0.38
CA PHE A 192 -0.19 20.46 0.61
C PHE A 192 1.04 21.16 -0.01
N LEU A 193 0.92 21.68 -1.22
CA LEU A 193 1.94 22.44 -1.92
C LEU A 193 1.69 23.94 -1.78
N SER A 194 2.74 24.75 -1.94
CA SER A 194 2.53 26.14 -2.33
C SER A 194 2.01 26.21 -3.77
N THR A 195 1.28 27.28 -4.09
CA THR A 195 0.84 27.55 -5.47
C THR A 195 2.02 27.60 -6.43
N GLU A 196 3.15 28.19 -6.01
CA GLU A 196 4.38 28.26 -6.79
C GLU A 196 4.89 26.86 -7.11
N ARG A 197 4.97 25.99 -6.10
CA ARG A 197 5.45 24.61 -6.29
C ARG A 197 4.52 23.81 -7.19
N PHE A 198 3.21 23.96 -7.02
CA PHE A 198 2.23 23.33 -7.91
C PHE A 198 2.44 23.77 -9.38
N LYS A 199 2.64 25.07 -9.63
CA LYS A 199 2.92 25.62 -10.97
C LYS A 199 4.22 25.08 -11.55
N GLU A 200 5.28 24.99 -10.74
CA GLU A 200 6.57 24.42 -11.14
C GLU A 200 6.44 22.98 -11.63
N LEU A 201 5.71 22.15 -10.88
CA LEU A 201 5.45 20.75 -11.22
C LEU A 201 4.49 20.60 -12.42
N ASN A 202 3.67 21.60 -12.69
CA ASN A 202 2.63 21.60 -13.70
C ASN A 202 2.79 22.75 -14.73
N PRO A 203 3.94 22.86 -15.43
CA PRO A 203 4.24 24.03 -16.27
C PRO A 203 3.33 24.18 -17.50
N LYS A 204 2.52 23.17 -17.80
CA LYS A 204 1.57 23.15 -18.93
C LYS A 204 0.13 23.49 -18.50
N ILE A 205 -0.11 23.77 -17.22
CA ILE A 205 -1.43 24.14 -16.70
C ILE A 205 -1.55 25.66 -16.66
N ASP A 206 -2.58 26.20 -17.30
CA ASP A 206 -2.91 27.62 -17.25
C ASP A 206 -3.68 27.94 -15.95
N CYS A 207 -2.98 28.54 -14.99
CA CYS A 207 -3.56 28.91 -13.70
C CYS A 207 -4.41 30.19 -13.73
N SER A 208 -4.60 30.83 -14.89
CA SER A 208 -5.61 31.89 -15.04
C SER A 208 -7.04 31.32 -15.17
N GLN A 209 -7.16 30.02 -15.44
CA GLN A 209 -8.42 29.29 -15.59
C GLN A 209 -8.57 28.22 -14.50
N HIS A 210 -9.80 27.73 -14.35
CA HIS A 210 -10.03 26.52 -13.57
C HIS A 210 -9.53 25.29 -14.34
N ILE A 211 -8.86 24.38 -13.63
CA ILE A 211 -8.46 23.09 -14.13
C ILE A 211 -9.68 22.18 -14.14
N SER A 212 -9.93 21.49 -15.26
CA SER A 212 -11.09 20.62 -15.40
C SER A 212 -11.03 19.39 -14.50
N LYS A 213 -12.21 18.90 -14.09
CA LYS A 213 -12.38 17.60 -13.42
C LYS A 213 -11.74 16.48 -14.25
N LYS A 214 -11.15 15.48 -13.58
CA LYS A 214 -10.40 14.34 -14.16
C LYS A 214 -9.12 14.72 -14.91
N LYS A 215 -8.75 16.00 -14.98
CA LYS A 215 -7.44 16.38 -15.49
C LYS A 215 -6.37 15.79 -14.58
N SER A 216 -5.45 15.00 -15.15
CA SER A 216 -4.25 14.56 -14.44
C SER A 216 -3.29 15.73 -14.28
N VAL A 217 -2.85 15.95 -13.05
CA VAL A 217 -1.87 16.94 -12.63
C VAL A 217 -0.81 16.26 -11.78
N CYS A 218 0.36 16.86 -11.69
CA CYS A 218 1.39 16.42 -10.77
C CYS A 218 1.02 16.87 -9.35
N GLN A 219 0.85 15.92 -8.43
CA GLN A 219 0.54 16.22 -7.03
C GLN A 219 1.80 16.35 -6.17
N SER A 220 2.91 15.74 -6.59
CA SER A 220 4.17 15.84 -5.86
C SER A 220 5.40 15.62 -6.75
N GLY A 221 6.54 16.09 -6.26
CA GLY A 221 7.83 15.87 -6.92
C GLY A 221 8.33 14.43 -6.77
N THR A 222 9.56 14.18 -7.19
CA THR A 222 10.18 12.84 -7.20
C THR A 222 10.34 12.19 -5.83
N CYS A 223 10.17 12.94 -4.75
CA CYS A 223 10.26 12.39 -3.42
C CYS A 223 9.03 11.59 -2.98
N GLY A 224 7.86 11.78 -3.58
CA GLY A 224 6.60 11.26 -3.02
C GLY A 224 5.78 12.39 -2.42
N GLY A 225 4.75 12.10 -1.63
CA GLY A 225 3.88 13.11 -1.02
C GLY A 225 4.61 14.29 -0.33
N PRO A 226 3.92 15.42 -0.08
CA PRO A 226 4.51 16.64 0.51
C PRO A 226 5.03 16.47 1.94
#